data_AF-U1HKV4-F1
#
_entry.id   AF-U1HKV4-F1
#
_cell.length_a   1.000
_cell.length_b   1.000
_cell.length_c   1.000
_cell.angle_alpha   90.00
_cell.angle_beta   90.00
_cell.angle_gamma   90.00
#
_symmetry.space_group_name_H-M   'P 1'
#
loop_
_entity.id
_entity.type
_entity.pdbx_description
1 polymer ?
#
loop_
_entity_poly.entity_id
_entity_poly.type
_entity_poly.pdbx_seq_one_letter_code
_entity_poly.pdbx_strand_id
1 'polypeptide(L)'
;MSIVSRTRGKSSDRKNSVSLQPSKSTLWRRARDRPTLKDKAVRQQYLTPCEEEALVRYVLEYAERGYPLPAKSLRSLALVIARRRGSDDPDLHLPGKNWL
;
A
#
# COMPACT_ATOMS: atom_id res chain seq x y z
N MET A 1 47.61 -11.60 35.57
CA MET A 1 47.68 -12.73 34.63
C MET A 1 47.06 -12.30 33.31
N SER A 2 47.88 -12.21 32.27
CA SER A 2 47.49 -12.05 30.84
C SER A 2 46.65 -13.27 30.37
N ILE A 3 45.92 -13.27 29.26
CA ILE A 3 46.42 -13.50 27.89
C ILE A 3 45.29 -13.23 26.85
N VAL A 4 45.56 -12.35 25.89
CA VAL A 4 45.36 -12.41 24.41
C VAL A 4 44.03 -12.89 23.80
N SER A 5 43.38 -11.92 23.11
CA SER A 5 42.97 -11.87 21.69
C SER A 5 42.54 -13.15 20.94
N ARG A 6 41.51 -13.03 20.08
CA ARG A 6 41.69 -13.10 18.60
C ARG A 6 40.38 -12.85 17.84
N THR A 7 40.47 -12.01 16.83
CA THR A 7 39.51 -11.81 15.75
C THR A 7 39.22 -13.11 14.98
N ARG A 8 37.99 -13.28 14.48
CA ARG A 8 37.70 -14.19 13.37
C ARG A 8 36.85 -13.46 12.34
N GLY A 9 37.55 -12.78 11.42
CA GLY A 9 37.01 -12.64 10.08
C GLY A 9 36.89 -14.02 9.45
N LYS A 10 35.74 -14.30 8.85
CA LYS A 10 35.65 -15.21 7.71
C LYS A 10 34.63 -14.61 6.74
N SER A 11 35.17 -13.95 5.72
CA SER A 11 34.54 -13.90 4.41
C SER A 11 34.27 -15.33 3.95
N SER A 12 33.04 -15.61 3.52
CA SER A 12 32.81 -16.63 2.52
C SER A 12 31.68 -16.17 1.62
N ASP A 13 32.07 -15.46 0.58
CA ASP A 13 31.43 -15.54 -0.73
C ASP A 13 31.11 -17.03 -1.02
N ARG A 14 29.83 -17.39 -0.93
CA ARG A 14 29.29 -18.59 -1.58
C ARG A 14 28.11 -18.16 -2.42
N LYS A 15 28.42 -17.71 -3.63
CA LYS A 15 27.54 -17.91 -4.77
C LYS A 15 27.32 -19.41 -4.93
N ASN A 16 26.25 -19.93 -4.33
CA ASN A 16 25.74 -21.26 -4.59
C ASN A 16 24.34 -21.12 -5.17
N SER A 17 24.27 -21.18 -6.49
CA SER A 17 23.08 -21.49 -7.27
C SER A 17 22.53 -22.85 -6.83
N VAL A 18 21.48 -22.87 -6.01
CA VAL A 18 20.79 -24.08 -5.56
C VAL A 18 19.29 -23.82 -5.62
N SER A 19 18.62 -24.55 -6.52
CA SER A 19 17.17 -24.81 -6.63
C SER A 19 16.20 -23.68 -6.23
N LEU A 20 15.47 -23.17 -7.24
CA LEU A 20 14.32 -22.25 -7.14
C LEU A 20 13.10 -22.85 -6.39
N GLN A 21 13.31 -23.61 -5.31
CA GLN A 21 12.22 -24.12 -4.50
C GLN A 21 11.87 -23.06 -3.43
N PRO A 22 10.66 -22.46 -3.50
CA PRO A 22 10.23 -21.51 -2.50
C PRO A 22 10.24 -22.18 -1.12
N SER A 23 10.56 -21.41 -0.08
CA SER A 23 10.51 -21.92 1.29
C SER A 23 9.13 -22.54 1.63
N LYS A 24 9.09 -23.48 2.58
CA LYS A 24 7.83 -24.12 3.01
C LYS A 24 6.77 -23.11 3.47
N SER A 25 7.18 -22.01 4.09
CA SER A 25 6.27 -20.93 4.49
C SER A 25 5.72 -20.15 3.28
N THR A 26 6.52 -20.00 2.22
CA THR A 26 6.07 -19.43 0.94
C THR A 26 5.04 -20.34 0.25
N LEU A 27 5.28 -21.66 0.21
CA LEU A 27 4.31 -22.63 -0.32
C LEU A 27 3.02 -22.67 0.51
N TRP A 28 3.13 -22.69 1.83
CA TRP A 28 1.99 -22.64 2.76
C TRP A 28 1.13 -21.39 2.57
N ARG A 29 1.75 -20.24 2.25
CA ARG A 29 1.04 -19.00 1.90
C ARG A 29 0.36 -19.05 0.54
N ARG A 30 0.93 -19.75 -0.45
CA ARG A 30 0.33 -19.93 -1.79
C ARG A 30 -0.84 -20.91 -1.77
N ALA A 31 -0.71 -22.01 -1.03
CA ALA A 31 -1.75 -23.05 -0.90
C ALA A 31 -2.98 -22.63 -0.07
N ARG A 32 -2.99 -21.41 0.49
CA ARG A 32 -4.06 -20.88 1.35
C ARG A 32 -4.88 -19.77 0.67
N ASP A 33 -4.91 -19.74 -0.66
CA ASP A 33 -5.67 -18.76 -1.46
C ASP A 33 -5.56 -17.33 -0.91
N ARG A 34 -4.31 -16.93 -0.64
CA ARG A 34 -4.07 -15.62 -0.06
C ARG A 34 -4.61 -14.57 -1.03
N PRO A 35 -5.44 -13.61 -0.58
CA PRO A 35 -6.00 -12.59 -1.45
C PRO A 35 -4.90 -11.92 -2.25
N THR A 36 -5.14 -11.73 -3.55
CA THR A 36 -4.16 -11.06 -4.40
C THR A 36 -3.99 -9.61 -3.93
N LEU A 37 -2.93 -8.95 -4.37
CA LEU A 37 -2.72 -7.52 -4.11
C LEU A 37 -3.93 -6.68 -4.57
N LYS A 38 -4.58 -7.09 -5.67
CA LYS A 38 -5.79 -6.44 -6.20
C LYS A 38 -6.99 -6.66 -5.28
N ASP A 39 -7.22 -7.88 -4.84
CA ASP A 39 -8.34 -8.19 -3.92
C ASP A 39 -8.19 -7.45 -2.59
N LYS A 40 -6.95 -7.34 -2.11
CA LYS A 40 -6.64 -6.56 -0.91
C LYS A 40 -6.90 -5.06 -1.13
N ALA A 41 -6.53 -4.52 -2.28
CA ALA A 41 -6.76 -3.12 -2.62
C ALA A 41 -8.25 -2.79 -2.67
N VAL A 42 -9.06 -3.62 -3.34
CA VAL A 42 -10.53 -3.45 -3.40
C VAL A 42 -11.15 -3.45 -2.00
N ARG A 43 -10.70 -4.36 -1.11
CA ARG A 43 -11.19 -4.41 0.29
C ARG A 43 -10.73 -3.23 1.15
N GLN A 44 -9.72 -2.49 0.72
CA GLN A 44 -9.17 -1.33 1.43
C GLN A 44 -9.53 0.00 0.75
N GLN A 45 -10.32 -0.03 -0.32
CA GLN A 45 -10.80 1.18 -0.98
C GLN A 45 -11.73 1.95 -0.04
N TYR A 46 -11.43 3.23 0.13
CA TYR A 46 -12.22 4.15 0.96
C TYR A 46 -13.44 4.68 0.17
N LEU A 47 -13.23 4.97 -1.11
CA LEU A 47 -14.26 5.37 -2.07
C LEU A 47 -14.73 4.15 -2.86
N THR A 48 -15.98 4.18 -3.33
CA THR A 48 -16.43 3.20 -4.33
C THR A 48 -15.68 3.45 -5.65
N PRO A 49 -15.52 2.43 -6.51
CA PRO A 49 -14.85 2.61 -7.80
C PRO A 49 -15.43 3.75 -8.66
N CYS A 50 -16.76 3.95 -8.61
CA CYS A 50 -17.42 5.04 -9.32
C CYS A 50 -17.05 6.43 -8.76
N GLU A 51 -16.94 6.55 -7.44
CA GLU A 51 -16.54 7.79 -6.77
C GLU A 51 -15.07 8.13 -7.04
N GLU A 52 -14.19 7.12 -7.05
CA GLU A 52 -12.78 7.28 -7.38
C GLU A 52 -12.61 7.73 -8.83
N GLU A 53 -13.35 7.13 -9.76
CA GLU A 53 -13.34 7.54 -11.17
C GLU A 53 -13.80 8.99 -11.36
N ALA A 54 -14.88 9.40 -10.70
CA ALA A 54 -15.36 10.78 -10.74
C ALA A 54 -14.33 11.77 -10.17
N LEU A 55 -13.66 11.40 -9.08
CA LEU A 55 -12.60 12.23 -8.48
C LEU A 55 -11.40 12.37 -9.43
N VAL A 56 -10.98 11.29 -10.09
CA VAL A 56 -9.87 11.33 -11.07
C VAL A 56 -10.22 12.23 -12.25
N ARG A 57 -11.42 12.08 -12.82
CA ARG A 57 -11.89 12.95 -13.92
C ARG A 57 -11.89 14.42 -13.51
N TYR A 58 -12.42 14.73 -12.33
CA TYR A 58 -12.40 16.09 -11.79
C TYR A 58 -10.98 16.64 -11.68
N VAL A 59 -10.03 15.86 -11.17
CA VAL A 59 -8.62 16.29 -11.02
C VAL A 59 -7.95 16.53 -12.36
N LEU A 60 -8.20 15.67 -13.35
CA LEU A 60 -7.66 15.81 -14.70
C LEU A 60 -8.21 17.06 -15.39
N GLU A 61 -9.52 17.27 -15.37
CA GLU A 61 -10.14 18.47 -15.92
C GLU A 61 -9.62 19.75 -15.24
N TYR A 62 -9.40 19.71 -13.92
CA TYR A 62 -8.87 20.85 -13.18
C TYR A 62 -7.41 21.14 -13.56
N ALA A 63 -6.61 20.09 -13.76
CA ALA A 63 -5.23 20.22 -14.24
C ALA A 63 -5.15 20.77 -15.67
N GLU A 64 -6.03 20.30 -16.58
CA GLU A 64 -6.14 20.82 -17.95
C GLU A 64 -6.52 22.30 -17.98
N ARG A 65 -7.35 22.76 -17.02
CA ARG A 65 -7.69 24.17 -16.83
C ARG A 65 -6.56 25.02 -16.23
N GLY A 66 -5.37 24.43 -16.01
CA GLY A 66 -4.19 25.11 -15.51
C GLY A 66 -4.06 25.15 -13.98
N TYR A 67 -4.92 24.41 -13.26
CA TYR A 67 -4.89 24.37 -11.80
C TYR A 67 -4.55 22.95 -11.31
N PRO A 68 -3.26 22.59 -11.17
CA PRO A 68 -2.91 21.29 -10.61
C PRO A 68 -3.29 21.22 -9.13
N LEU A 69 -4.11 20.24 -8.75
CA LEU A 69 -4.49 20.01 -7.36
C LEU A 69 -3.36 19.34 -6.56
N PRO A 70 -3.01 19.85 -5.38
CA PRO A 70 -2.05 19.17 -4.51
C PRO A 70 -2.59 17.80 -4.07
N ALA A 71 -1.75 16.77 -4.03
CA ALA A 71 -2.17 15.44 -3.55
C ALA A 71 -2.89 15.50 -2.17
N LYS A 72 -2.48 16.43 -1.29
CA LYS A 72 -3.14 16.66 0.01
C LYS A 72 -4.63 17.00 -0.08
N SER A 73 -5.08 17.68 -1.14
CA SER A 73 -6.50 18.04 -1.32
C SER A 73 -7.35 16.83 -1.71
N LEU A 74 -6.76 15.81 -2.34
CA LEU A 74 -7.46 14.57 -2.69
C LEU A 74 -8.01 13.86 -1.44
N ARG A 75 -7.28 13.90 -0.34
CA ARG A 75 -7.72 13.37 0.95
C ARG A 75 -8.97 14.10 1.47
N SER A 76 -8.98 15.42 1.38
CA SER A 76 -10.13 16.25 1.78
C SER A 76 -11.33 16.02 0.86
N LEU A 77 -11.10 15.92 -0.45
CA LEU A 77 -12.16 15.64 -1.44
C LEU A 77 -12.76 14.26 -1.22
N ALA A 78 -11.94 13.23 -1.01
CA ALA A 78 -12.40 11.88 -0.68
C ALA A 78 -13.25 11.86 0.60
N LEU A 79 -12.87 12.64 1.63
CA LEU A 79 -13.66 12.77 2.86
C LEU A 79 -15.03 13.43 2.59
N VAL A 80 -15.06 14.49 1.78
CA VAL A 80 -16.31 15.17 1.41
C VAL A 80 -17.23 14.24 0.63
N ILE A 81 -16.70 13.47 -0.32
CA ILE A 81 -17.46 12.47 -1.09
C ILE A 81 -18.01 11.39 -0.16
N ALA A 82 -17.17 10.82 0.70
CA ALA A 82 -17.59 9.77 1.63
C ALA A 82 -18.69 10.24 2.61
N ARG A 83 -18.61 11.49 3.10
CA ARG A 83 -19.65 12.12 3.93
C ARG A 83 -20.97 12.36 3.19
N ARG A 84 -20.92 12.64 1.89
CA ARG A 84 -22.13 12.77 1.08
C ARG A 84 -22.81 11.42 0.83
N ARG A 85 -22.02 10.34 0.79
CA ARG A 85 -22.52 8.97 0.62
C ARG A 85 -23.19 8.44 1.89
N GLY A 86 -22.61 8.71 3.06
CA GLY A 86 -23.17 8.33 4.37
C GLY A 86 -23.68 9.56 5.10
N SER A 87 -24.99 9.81 5.05
CA SER A 87 -25.64 10.91 5.78
C SER A 87 -25.22 10.89 7.26
N ASP A 88 -24.32 11.81 7.63
CA ASP A 88 -23.86 12.10 8.99
C ASP A 88 -23.45 10.89 9.84
N ASP A 89 -22.79 9.89 9.25
CA ASP A 89 -22.22 8.81 10.03
C ASP A 89 -20.94 9.30 10.75
N PRO A 90 -20.95 9.50 12.10
CA PRO A 90 -19.80 10.03 12.83
C PRO A 90 -18.61 9.05 12.82
N ASP A 91 -18.85 7.79 12.47
CA ASP A 91 -17.87 6.71 12.38
C ASP A 91 -17.19 6.62 10.99
N LEU A 92 -17.44 7.57 10.10
CA LEU A 92 -16.65 7.75 8.87
C LEU A 92 -15.20 8.08 9.21
N HIS A 93 -14.43 7.01 9.40
CA HIS A 93 -13.04 7.07 9.77
C HIS A 93 -12.27 7.84 8.69
N LEU A 94 -11.40 8.76 9.09
CA LEU A 94 -10.61 9.51 8.11
C LEU A 94 -9.81 8.54 7.23
N PRO A 95 -9.67 8.83 5.92
CA PRO A 95 -8.80 8.04 5.06
C PRO A 95 -7.42 7.91 5.71
N GLY A 96 -6.84 6.71 5.78
CA GLY A 96 -5.60 6.46 6.53
C GLY A 96 -4.43 7.34 6.06
N LYS A 97 -3.35 7.45 6.85
CA LYS A 97 -2.14 8.23 6.48
C LYS A 97 -1.56 7.84 5.11
N ASN A 98 -1.81 6.61 4.66
CA ASN A 98 -1.34 6.01 3.40
C ASN A 98 -2.41 5.95 2.30
N TRP A 99 -3.40 6.85 2.33
CA TRP A 99 -4.49 6.90 1.34
C TRP A 99 -4.08 7.55 -0.01
N LEU A 100 -2.79 7.79 -0.23
CA LEU A 100 -2.23 8.33 -1.47
C LEU A 100 -0.93 7.63 -1.80
#